data_AF-A0A7C4IP20-F1
#
_entry.id   AF-A0A7C4IP20-F1
#
_cell.length_a   1.000
_cell.length_b   1.000
_cell.length_c   1.000
_cell.angle_alpha   90.00
_cell.angle_beta   90.00
_cell.angle_gamma   90.00
#
_symmetry.space_group_name_H-M   'P 1'
#
loop_
_entity.id
_entity.type
_entity.pdbx_description
1 polymer ?
#
loop_
_entity_poly.entity_id
_entity_poly.type
_entity_poly.pdbx_seq_one_letter_code
_entity_poly.pdbx_strand_id
1 'polypeptide(L)'
;MKVTIFTRLAIGYLIIFLLVTLMGVYMHSHLNNLEANILSITNIDNRLLDINKKLLNTFLSEVQNEKKYIVTKDEIFHTHFVEAVEEFRRYLREKKSLAKTDAMRHLLEEIEDAHQKYVTLCNEEFDLLKNNKRYVPDDFASEKEFVSSLTLGRLKEFTSLVETQSHETILRLGV
;
A
#
# COMPACT_ATOMS: atom_id res chain seq x y z
N MET A 1 33.38 -10.42 -33.56
CA MET A 1 32.47 -11.33 -32.82
C MET A 1 31.05 -10.85 -33.03
N LYS A 2 30.15 -11.72 -33.52
CA LYS A 2 28.79 -11.35 -33.92
C LYS A 2 27.89 -11.23 -32.68
N VAL A 3 27.43 -10.02 -32.40
CA VAL A 3 26.40 -9.72 -31.38
C VAL A 3 25.05 -10.17 -31.91
N THR A 4 24.76 -11.45 -31.74
CA THR A 4 23.52 -12.12 -32.18
C THR A 4 22.51 -12.14 -31.05
N ILE A 5 21.45 -11.34 -31.17
CA ILE A 5 20.11 -11.46 -30.50
C ILE A 5 20.10 -11.44 -28.96
N PHE A 6 20.94 -12.23 -28.31
CA PHE A 6 21.14 -12.35 -26.88
C PHE A 6 21.47 -11.04 -26.17
N THR A 7 22.27 -10.16 -26.78
CA THR A 7 22.63 -8.87 -26.18
C THR A 7 21.43 -7.92 -26.12
N ARG A 8 20.56 -7.94 -27.14
CA ARG A 8 19.35 -7.12 -27.15
C ARG A 8 18.32 -7.63 -26.14
N LEU A 9 18.24 -8.96 -25.96
CA LEU A 9 17.39 -9.58 -24.94
C LEU A 9 17.92 -9.31 -23.51
N ALA A 10 19.24 -9.44 -23.31
CA ALA A 10 19.89 -9.18 -22.03
C ALA A 10 19.76 -7.73 -21.58
N ILE A 11 19.85 -6.76 -22.51
CA ILE A 11 19.63 -5.33 -22.20
C ILE A 11 18.18 -5.07 -21.81
N GLY A 12 17.20 -5.69 -22.48
CA GLY A 12 15.79 -5.56 -22.13
C GLY A 12 15.48 -6.08 -20.72
N TYR A 13 16.00 -7.25 -20.36
CA TYR A 13 15.85 -7.80 -19.02
C TYR A 13 16.61 -7.00 -17.96
N LEU A 14 17.78 -6.44 -18.28
CA LEU A 14 18.51 -5.54 -17.37
C LEU A 14 17.73 -4.27 -17.04
N ILE A 15 17.01 -3.70 -18.00
CA ILE A 15 16.17 -2.50 -17.77
C ILE A 15 14.99 -2.84 -16.85
N ILE A 16 14.31 -3.97 -17.08
CA ILE A 16 13.20 -4.42 -16.23
C ILE A 16 13.73 -4.76 -14.83
N PHE A 17 14.86 -5.45 -14.72
CA PHE A 17 15.51 -5.77 -13.46
C PHE A 17 15.93 -4.50 -12.70
N LEU A 18 16.42 -3.47 -13.40
CA LEU A 18 16.80 -2.19 -12.81
C LEU A 18 15.58 -1.38 -12.36
N LEU A 19 14.46 -1.41 -13.10
CA LEU A 19 13.18 -0.83 -12.68
C LEU A 19 12.61 -1.53 -11.44
N VAL A 20 12.63 -2.86 -11.41
CA VAL A 20 12.19 -3.67 -10.26
C VAL A 20 13.11 -3.48 -9.05
N THR A 21 14.42 -3.37 -9.27
CA THR A 21 15.39 -3.15 -8.20
C THR A 21 15.32 -1.72 -7.65
N LEU A 22 15.06 -0.70 -8.49
CA LEU A 22 14.82 0.66 -8.00
C LEU A 22 13.56 0.74 -7.13
N MET A 23 12.51 -0.01 -7.50
CA MET A 23 11.30 -0.16 -6.68
C MET A 23 11.59 -0.93 -5.37
N GLY A 24 12.42 -1.98 -5.44
CA GLY A 24 12.82 -2.79 -4.28
C GLY A 24 13.78 -2.09 -3.31
N VAL A 25 14.71 -1.27 -3.81
CA VAL A 25 15.62 -0.45 -3.01
C VAL A 25 14.86 0.71 -2.36
N TYR A 26 13.84 1.24 -3.03
CA TYR A 26 12.90 2.18 -2.42
C TYR A 26 12.12 1.55 -1.25
N MET A 27 11.81 0.24 -1.32
CA MET A 27 11.12 -0.49 -0.26
C MET A 27 12.06 -0.93 0.88
N HIS A 28 13.32 -1.28 0.59
CA HIS A 28 14.24 -1.83 1.58
C HIS A 28 14.94 -0.77 2.45
N SER A 29 15.03 0.49 2.02
CA SER A 29 15.72 1.54 2.77
C SER A 29 14.87 2.34 3.76
N HIS A 30 13.61 1.94 4.04
CA HIS A 30 12.80 2.59 5.08
C HIS A 30 12.13 1.66 6.10
N LEU A 31 12.36 0.34 6.00
CA LEU A 31 11.86 -0.60 7.02
C LEU A 31 12.84 -0.85 8.18
N ASN A 32 14.06 -0.29 8.14
CA ASN A 32 15.07 -0.49 9.19
C ASN A 32 15.29 0.71 10.12
N ASN A 33 14.50 1.78 10.02
CA ASN A 33 14.60 2.94 10.94
C ASN A 33 13.32 3.15 11.77
N LEU A 34 12.57 2.07 12.04
CA LEU A 34 11.47 2.08 13.01
C LEU A 34 11.87 1.43 14.34
N GLU A 35 13.16 1.27 14.61
CA GLU A 35 13.66 0.98 15.95
C GLU A 35 14.17 2.27 16.60
N ALA A 36 13.63 2.52 17.79
CA ALA A 36 14.09 3.52 18.76
C ALA A 36 14.00 4.99 18.31
N ASN A 37 12.82 5.62 18.52
CA ASN A 37 12.67 6.93 19.18
C ASN A 37 11.20 7.41 19.16
N ILE A 38 10.24 6.55 19.53
CA ILE A 38 8.84 6.95 19.77
C ILE A 38 8.43 6.51 21.17
N LEU A 39 9.27 6.83 22.15
CA LEU A 39 8.83 6.91 23.54
C LEU A 39 8.66 8.39 23.84
N SER A 40 7.47 8.92 23.57
CA SER A 40 6.69 9.67 24.56
C SER A 40 5.46 10.34 23.95
N ILE A 41 4.37 10.25 24.73
CA ILE A 41 3.18 11.11 24.77
C ILE A 41 1.91 10.58 24.06
N THR A 42 0.92 10.31 24.93
CA THR A 42 -0.49 9.86 24.77
C THR A 42 -0.74 8.48 24.14
N ASN A 43 -1.32 7.55 24.92
CA ASN A 43 -1.64 6.16 24.55
C ASN A 43 -2.53 6.03 23.29
N ILE A 44 -3.36 7.04 23.00
CA ILE A 44 -4.26 7.03 21.84
C ILE A 44 -3.51 7.31 20.53
N ASP A 45 -2.52 8.21 20.54
CA ASP A 45 -1.79 8.58 19.33
C ASP A 45 -0.84 7.44 18.90
N ASN A 46 -0.24 6.75 19.87
CA ASN A 46 0.48 5.49 19.62
C ASN A 46 -0.41 4.40 19.03
N ARG A 47 -1.66 4.28 19.49
CA ARG A 47 -2.62 3.31 18.95
C ARG A 47 -3.03 3.66 17.51
N LEU A 48 -3.22 4.94 17.19
CA LEU A 48 -3.50 5.39 15.83
C LEU A 48 -2.34 5.11 14.87
N LEU A 49 -1.09 5.30 15.33
CA LEU A 49 0.11 4.98 14.56
C LEU A 49 0.28 3.47 14.36
N ASP A 50 0.02 2.65 15.37
CA ASP A 50 0.06 1.18 15.27
C ASP A 50 -0.96 0.66 14.25
N ILE A 51 -2.21 1.16 14.32
CA ILE A 51 -3.25 0.79 13.34
C ILE A 51 -2.88 1.28 11.93
N ASN A 52 -2.23 2.45 11.80
CA ASN A 52 -1.75 2.92 10.50
C ASN A 52 -0.66 2.02 9.91
N LYS A 53 0.27 1.53 10.74
CA LYS A 53 1.29 0.55 10.32
C LYS A 53 0.65 -0.77 9.89
N LYS A 54 -0.38 -1.23 10.60
CA LYS A 54 -1.16 -2.42 10.21
C LYS A 54 -1.86 -2.22 8.87
N LEU A 55 -2.52 -1.08 8.65
CA LEU A 55 -3.11 -0.73 7.35
C LEU A 55 -2.07 -0.76 6.21
N LEU A 56 -0.90 -0.17 6.43
CA LEU A 56 0.18 -0.19 5.44
C LEU A 56 0.63 -1.62 5.13
N ASN A 57 0.90 -2.43 6.15
CA ASN A 57 1.38 -3.80 5.98
C ASN A 57 0.33 -4.67 5.27
N THR A 58 -0.94 -4.55 5.66
CA THR A 58 -2.02 -5.31 5.04
C THR A 58 -2.22 -4.86 3.58
N PHE A 59 -2.18 -3.56 3.27
CA PHE A 59 -2.26 -3.07 1.90
C PHE A 59 -1.11 -3.57 1.02
N LEU A 60 0.12 -3.59 1.54
CA LEU A 60 1.26 -4.17 0.82
C LEU A 60 1.09 -5.68 0.59
N SER A 61 0.46 -6.38 1.52
CA SER A 61 0.09 -7.80 1.36
C SER A 61 -0.95 -7.99 0.26
N GLU A 62 -1.98 -7.15 0.18
CA GLU A 62 -2.96 -7.14 -0.91
C GLU A 62 -2.26 -7.01 -2.27
N VAL A 63 -1.43 -5.97 -2.44
CA VAL A 63 -0.68 -5.73 -3.68
C VAL A 63 0.22 -6.90 -4.04
N GLN A 64 0.87 -7.52 -3.05
CA GLN A 64 1.73 -8.66 -3.31
C GLN A 64 0.93 -9.89 -3.78
N ASN A 65 -0.19 -10.18 -3.12
CA ASN A 65 -1.03 -11.34 -3.45
C ASN A 65 -1.74 -11.16 -4.79
N GLU A 66 -2.20 -9.96 -5.11
CA GLU A 66 -2.74 -9.62 -6.44
C GLU A 66 -1.71 -9.88 -7.55
N LYS A 67 -0.50 -9.32 -7.43
CA LYS A 67 0.58 -9.56 -8.40
C LYS A 67 0.91 -11.05 -8.55
N LYS A 68 0.97 -11.79 -7.43
CA LYS A 68 1.20 -13.24 -7.45
C LYS A 68 0.06 -13.99 -8.13
N TYR A 69 -1.20 -13.62 -7.89
CA TYR A 69 -2.35 -14.22 -8.56
C TYR A 69 -2.31 -14.00 -10.07
N ILE A 70 -2.01 -12.79 -10.54
CA ILE A 70 -1.98 -12.50 -11.98
C ILE A 70 -0.91 -13.34 -12.70
N VAL A 71 0.25 -13.51 -12.08
CA VAL A 71 1.36 -14.27 -12.68
C VAL A 71 1.13 -15.78 -12.62
N THR A 72 0.65 -16.29 -11.47
CA THR A 72 0.55 -17.75 -11.23
C THR A 72 -0.81 -18.34 -11.55
N LYS A 73 -1.87 -17.51 -11.49
CA LYS A 73 -3.29 -17.89 -11.53
C LYS A 73 -3.70 -18.90 -10.45
N ASP A 74 -2.93 -18.98 -9.36
CA ASP A 74 -3.22 -19.86 -8.24
C ASP A 74 -4.25 -19.21 -7.30
N GLU A 75 -5.43 -19.84 -7.15
CA GLU A 75 -6.54 -19.36 -6.31
C GLU A 75 -6.15 -19.14 -4.83
N ILE A 76 -5.05 -19.73 -4.34
CA ILE A 76 -4.52 -19.42 -3.00
C ILE A 76 -4.20 -17.93 -2.87
N PHE A 77 -3.58 -17.32 -3.89
CA PHE A 77 -3.22 -15.89 -3.83
C PHE A 77 -4.45 -14.98 -3.98
N HIS A 78 -5.47 -15.40 -4.73
CA HIS A 78 -6.76 -14.70 -4.74
C HIS A 78 -7.42 -14.74 -3.35
N THR A 79 -7.38 -15.90 -2.69
CA THR A 79 -7.92 -16.05 -1.33
C THR A 79 -7.18 -15.15 -0.35
N HIS A 80 -5.85 -15.15 -0.37
CA HIS A 80 -5.05 -14.27 0.49
C HIS A 80 -5.24 -12.77 0.18
N PHE A 81 -5.49 -12.40 -1.08
CA PHE A 81 -5.88 -11.04 -1.42
C PHE A 81 -7.19 -10.65 -0.74
N VAL A 82 -8.23 -11.49 -0.84
CA VAL A 82 -9.53 -11.23 -0.20
C VAL A 82 -9.41 -11.14 1.32
N GLU A 83 -8.64 -12.03 1.94
CA GLU A 83 -8.36 -11.99 3.38
C GLU A 83 -7.68 -10.68 3.80
N ALA A 84 -6.69 -10.23 3.04
CA ALA A 84 -5.99 -8.98 3.31
C ALA A 84 -6.91 -7.76 3.14
N VAL A 85 -7.74 -7.71 2.09
CA VAL A 85 -8.74 -6.65 1.88
C VAL A 85 -9.69 -6.52 3.09
N GLU A 86 -10.19 -7.65 3.60
CA GLU A 86 -11.08 -7.63 4.78
C GLU A 86 -10.34 -7.20 6.05
N GLU A 87 -9.08 -7.60 6.21
CA GLU A 87 -8.25 -7.15 7.32
C GLU A 87 -7.97 -5.63 7.25
N PHE A 88 -7.70 -5.08 6.07
CA PHE A 88 -7.51 -3.65 5.88
C PHE A 88 -8.77 -2.88 6.25
N ARG A 89 -9.93 -3.30 5.72
CA ARG A 89 -11.23 -2.70 6.06
C ARG A 89 -11.53 -2.75 7.55
N ARG A 90 -11.16 -3.85 8.23
CA ARG A 90 -11.28 -3.97 9.69
C ARG A 90 -10.43 -2.94 10.42
N TYR A 91 -9.14 -2.82 10.08
CA TYR A 91 -8.27 -1.82 10.69
C TYR A 91 -8.70 -0.39 10.38
N LEU A 92 -9.23 -0.13 9.17
CA LEU A 92 -9.70 1.19 8.79
C LEU A 92 -10.92 1.60 9.61
N ARG A 93 -11.87 0.69 9.82
CA ARG A 93 -13.02 0.93 10.72
C ARG A 93 -12.58 1.18 12.16
N GLU A 94 -11.63 0.40 12.67
CA GLU A 94 -11.07 0.64 14.02
C GLU A 94 -10.46 2.04 14.10
N LYS A 95 -9.65 2.43 13.11
CA LYS A 95 -9.01 3.75 13.05
C LYS A 95 -10.01 4.90 12.95
N LYS A 96 -11.05 4.75 12.14
CA LYS A 96 -12.16 5.72 12.03
C LYS A 96 -12.88 5.93 13.36
N SER A 97 -13.08 4.87 14.15
CA SER A 97 -13.69 4.98 15.48
C SER A 97 -12.85 5.77 16.49
N LEU A 98 -11.54 5.86 16.26
CA LEU A 98 -10.59 6.60 17.09
C LEU A 98 -10.31 8.02 16.58
N ALA A 99 -10.82 8.40 15.40
CA ALA A 99 -10.58 9.69 14.78
C ALA A 99 -11.34 10.82 15.50
N LYS A 100 -10.59 11.75 16.08
CA LYS A 100 -11.15 12.83 16.92
C LYS A 100 -11.48 14.09 16.14
N THR A 101 -10.77 14.37 15.07
CA THR A 101 -10.89 15.62 14.28
C THR A 101 -11.56 15.36 12.93
N ASP A 102 -12.21 16.39 12.38
CA ASP A 102 -12.80 16.32 11.02
C ASP A 102 -11.72 16.10 9.96
N ALA A 103 -10.53 16.68 10.13
CA ALA A 103 -9.38 16.46 9.25
C ALA A 103 -8.95 14.98 9.22
N MET A 104 -8.92 14.31 10.38
CA MET A 104 -8.64 12.87 10.44
C MET A 104 -9.72 12.05 9.76
N ARG A 105 -11.00 12.39 9.99
CA ARG A 105 -12.14 11.68 9.38
C ARG A 105 -12.10 11.78 7.86
N HIS A 106 -11.94 13.00 7.34
CA HIS A 106 -11.82 13.26 5.90
C HIS A 106 -10.65 12.49 5.27
N LEU A 107 -9.48 12.51 5.89
CA LEU A 107 -8.32 11.78 5.37
C LEU A 107 -8.55 10.24 5.38
N LEU A 108 -9.27 9.72 6.36
CA LEU A 108 -9.64 8.29 6.41
C LEU A 108 -10.73 7.92 5.40
N GLU A 109 -11.59 8.86 5.02
CA GLU A 109 -12.55 8.69 3.91
C GLU A 109 -11.82 8.64 2.57
N GLU A 110 -10.87 9.56 2.32
CA GLU A 110 -10.05 9.51 1.11
C GLU A 110 -9.25 8.20 0.98
N ILE A 111 -8.74 7.67 2.10
CA ILE A 111 -8.06 6.36 2.13
C ILE A 111 -9.03 5.23 1.78
N GLU A 112 -10.27 5.29 2.28
CA GLU A 112 -11.30 4.28 1.98
C GLU A 112 -11.67 4.29 0.51
N ASP A 113 -11.91 5.47 -0.06
CA ASP A 113 -12.30 5.63 -1.46
C ASP A 113 -11.19 5.15 -2.41
N ALA A 114 -9.94 5.51 -2.11
CA ALA A 114 -8.78 5.05 -2.86
C ALA A 114 -8.61 3.53 -2.76
N HIS A 115 -8.71 2.97 -1.55
CA HIS A 115 -8.64 1.51 -1.34
C HIS A 115 -9.75 0.77 -2.09
N GLN A 116 -10.98 1.27 -2.00
CA GLN A 116 -12.13 0.65 -2.67
C GLN A 116 -11.96 0.69 -4.19
N LYS A 117 -11.44 1.78 -4.74
CA LYS A 117 -11.13 1.87 -6.17
C LYS A 117 -10.07 0.85 -6.58
N TYR A 118 -9.01 0.69 -5.79
CA TYR A 118 -7.98 -0.33 -6.03
C TYR A 118 -8.57 -1.74 -6.05
N VAL A 119 -9.36 -2.10 -5.03
CA VAL A 119 -10.00 -3.42 -4.92
C VAL A 119 -10.94 -3.68 -6.10
N THR A 120 -11.73 -2.70 -6.54
CA THR A 120 -12.60 -2.84 -7.71
C THR A 120 -11.79 -3.16 -8.97
N LEU A 121 -10.72 -2.42 -9.24
CA LEU A 121 -9.85 -2.65 -10.41
C LEU A 121 -9.23 -4.05 -10.40
N CYS A 122 -8.77 -4.52 -9.22
CA CYS A 122 -8.22 -5.87 -9.07
C CYS A 122 -9.27 -6.95 -9.35
N ASN A 123 -10.48 -6.79 -8.80
CA ASN A 123 -11.55 -7.76 -9.02
C ASN A 123 -11.99 -7.83 -10.48
N GLU A 124 -12.11 -6.68 -11.16
CA GLU A 124 -12.43 -6.63 -12.59
C GLU A 124 -11.38 -7.40 -13.42
N GLU A 125 -10.10 -7.22 -13.09
CA GLU A 125 -9.01 -7.93 -13.75
C GLU A 125 -9.03 -9.45 -13.45
N PHE A 126 -9.29 -9.84 -12.20
CA PHE A 126 -9.44 -11.24 -11.82
C PHE A 126 -10.60 -11.91 -12.58
N ASP A 127 -11.73 -11.21 -12.73
CA ASP A 127 -12.87 -11.69 -13.51
C ASP A 127 -12.53 -11.85 -14.99
N LEU A 128 -11.74 -10.94 -15.59
CA LEU A 128 -11.27 -11.09 -16.97
C LEU A 128 -10.35 -12.31 -17.13
N LEU A 129 -9.46 -12.54 -16.16
CA LEU A 129 -8.55 -13.69 -16.14
C LEU A 129 -9.28 -15.01 -15.95
N LYS A 130 -10.30 -15.06 -15.08
CA LYS A 130 -11.14 -16.26 -14.84
C LYS A 130 -12.02 -16.60 -16.04
N ASN A 131 -12.59 -15.60 -16.69
CA ASN A 131 -13.50 -15.79 -17.83
C ASN A 131 -12.78 -15.99 -19.17
N ASN A 132 -11.45 -16.07 -19.18
CA ASN A 132 -10.61 -16.24 -20.37
C ASN A 132 -10.91 -15.20 -21.48
N LYS A 133 -11.36 -14.01 -21.06
CA LYS A 133 -11.62 -12.88 -21.95
C LYS A 133 -10.27 -12.27 -22.36
N ARG A 134 -10.26 -11.50 -23.45
CA ARG A 134 -9.03 -10.89 -23.98
C ARG A 134 -8.48 -9.91 -22.94
N TYR A 135 -7.47 -10.35 -22.19
CA TYR A 135 -6.76 -9.58 -21.16
C TYR A 135 -5.64 -8.77 -21.81
N VAL A 136 -5.61 -7.46 -21.56
CA VAL A 136 -4.50 -6.56 -21.93
C VAL A 136 -3.94 -5.99 -20.61
N PRO A 137 -2.77 -6.45 -20.16
CA PRO A 137 -2.18 -6.04 -18.88
C PRO A 137 -2.00 -4.52 -18.72
N ASP A 138 -1.76 -3.82 -19.83
CA ASP A 138 -1.42 -2.39 -19.85
C ASP A 138 -2.59 -1.51 -19.39
N ASP A 139 -3.83 -1.93 -19.68
CA ASP A 139 -5.05 -1.17 -19.38
C ASP A 139 -5.28 -1.02 -17.86
N PHE A 140 -4.86 -2.00 -17.05
CA PHE A 140 -5.04 -2.01 -15.60
C PHE A 140 -3.78 -1.55 -14.84
N ALA A 141 -2.59 -1.74 -15.41
CA ALA A 141 -1.33 -1.54 -14.70
C ALA A 141 -1.13 -0.07 -14.26
N SER A 142 -1.33 0.90 -15.15
CA SER A 142 -1.12 2.32 -14.82
C SER A 142 -2.13 2.83 -13.79
N GLU A 143 -3.39 2.42 -13.87
CA GLU A 143 -4.41 2.92 -12.96
C GLU A 143 -4.28 2.29 -11.55
N LYS A 144 -3.97 0.99 -11.46
CA LYS A 144 -3.66 0.35 -10.17
C LYS A 144 -2.43 0.94 -9.50
N GLU A 145 -1.37 1.23 -10.27
CA GLU A 145 -0.16 1.85 -9.73
C GLU A 145 -0.45 3.27 -9.19
N PHE A 146 -1.24 4.06 -9.92
CA PHE A 146 -1.67 5.38 -9.47
C PHE A 146 -2.46 5.31 -8.16
N VAL A 147 -3.51 4.48 -8.10
CA VAL A 147 -4.37 4.37 -6.91
C VAL A 147 -3.61 3.78 -5.71
N SER A 148 -2.67 2.85 -5.96
CA SER A 148 -1.78 2.33 -4.92
C SER A 148 -0.85 3.41 -4.37
N SER A 149 -0.22 4.20 -5.25
CA SER A 149 0.64 5.32 -4.84
C SER A 149 -0.13 6.38 -4.04
N LEU A 150 -1.39 6.66 -4.41
CA LEU A 150 -2.28 7.56 -3.69
C LEU A 150 -2.58 7.02 -2.28
N THR A 151 -2.96 5.75 -2.18
CA THR A 151 -3.26 5.08 -0.90
C THR A 151 -2.06 5.13 0.04
N LEU A 152 -0.86 4.80 -0.45
CA LEU A 152 0.39 4.90 0.31
C LEU A 152 0.71 6.34 0.73
N GLY A 153 0.51 7.30 -0.18
CA GLY A 153 0.71 8.72 0.08
C GLY A 153 -0.18 9.24 1.22
N ARG A 154 -1.48 8.90 1.19
CA ARG A 154 -2.44 9.30 2.23
C ARG A 154 -2.17 8.65 3.58
N LEU A 155 -1.76 7.38 3.60
CA LEU A 155 -1.33 6.71 4.83
C LEU A 155 -0.10 7.38 5.45
N LYS A 156 0.84 7.87 4.61
CA LYS A 156 2.01 8.63 5.06
C LYS A 156 1.62 10.01 5.61
N GLU A 157 0.75 10.72 4.89
CA GLU A 157 0.20 12.01 5.33
C GLU A 157 -0.51 11.90 6.69
N PHE A 158 -1.24 10.81 6.92
CA PHE A 158 -1.90 10.55 8.20
C PHE A 158 -0.88 10.42 9.34
N THR A 159 0.24 9.73 9.13
CA THR A 159 1.32 9.64 10.13
C THR A 159 1.83 11.03 10.51
N SER A 160 2.13 11.87 9.51
CA SER A 160 2.62 13.24 9.75
C SER A 160 1.58 14.13 10.47
N LEU A 161 0.29 13.94 10.19
CA LEU A 161 -0.79 14.67 10.87
C LEU A 161 -0.88 14.28 12.35
N VAL A 162 -0.77 12.99 12.68
CA VAL A 162 -0.75 12.51 14.07
C VAL A 162 0.48 13.04 14.81
N GLU A 163 1.67 12.97 14.20
CA GLU A 163 2.92 13.46 14.79
C GLU A 163 2.86 14.97 15.08
N THR A 164 2.37 15.77 14.13
CA THR A 164 2.24 17.22 14.29
C THR A 164 1.27 17.57 15.41
N GLN A 165 0.13 16.87 15.48
CA GLN A 165 -0.87 17.10 16.52
C GLN A 165 -0.37 16.70 17.93
N SER A 166 0.46 15.65 18.02
CA SER A 166 1.14 15.28 19.26
C SER A 166 2.11 16.37 19.73
N HIS A 167 2.93 16.92 18.83
CA HIS A 167 3.86 18.00 19.14
C HIS A 167 3.17 19.28 19.63
N GLU A 168 2.07 19.68 18.98
CA GLU A 168 1.29 20.85 19.43
C GLU A 168 0.64 20.63 20.81
N THR A 169 0.19 19.40 21.09
CA THR A 169 -0.41 19.04 22.39
C THR A 169 0.64 19.11 23.50
N ILE A 170 1.88 18.66 23.25
CA ILE A 170 3.00 18.75 24.20
C ILE A 170 3.35 20.21 24.49
N LEU A 171 3.45 21.05 23.45
CA LEU A 171 3.77 22.47 23.61
C LEU A 171 2.67 23.24 24.36
N ARG A 172 1.40 22.84 24.21
CA ARG A 172 0.27 23.43 24.95
C ARG A 172 0.14 22.95 26.39
N LEU A 173 0.64 21.76 26.71
CA LEU A 173 0.55 21.17 28.04
C LEU A 173 1.70 21.54 28.98
N GLY A 174 2.75 22.24 28.49
CA GLY A 174 3.74 22.94 29.31
C GLY A 174 4.19 22.17 30.55
N VAL A 175 4.86 21.03 30.35
CA VAL A 175 5.71 20.38 31.37
C VAL A 175 7.15 20.75 31.08
#